data_AF-A0AA35ICM0-F1
#
_entry.id   AF-A0AA35ICM0-F1
#
_cell.length_a   1.000
_cell.length_b   1.000
_cell.length_c   1.000
_cell.angle_alpha   90.00
_cell.angle_beta   90.00
_cell.angle_gamma   90.00
#
_symmetry.space_group_name_H-M   'P 1'
#
loop_
_entity.id
_entity.type
_entity.pdbx_description
1 polymer ?
#
loop_
_entity_poly.entity_id
_entity_poly.type
_entity_poly.pdbx_seq_one_letter_code
_entity_poly.pdbx_strand_id
1 'polypeptide(L)' 'MNAAKVDWQLLSYGGAVHSFTDTNANVPGKMQYDRRTSERAFRSMHNLLTEVFQR' A
#
# COMPACT_ATOMS: atom_id res chain seq x y z
N MET A 1 15.95 -2.25 8.33
CA MET A 1 15.29 -0.98 8.71
C MET A 1 15.52 -0.66 10.19
N ASN A 2 15.23 -1.56 11.13
CA ASN A 2 15.57 -1.37 12.55
C ASN A 2 17.05 -1.06 12.82
N ALA A 3 17.98 -1.83 12.23
CA ALA A 3 19.42 -1.59 12.41
C ALA A 3 19.88 -0.21 11.86
N ALA A 4 19.15 0.33 10.88
CA ALA A 4 19.40 1.64 10.31
C ALA A 4 18.70 2.79 11.08
N LYS A 5 17.96 2.47 12.16
CA LYS A 5 17.20 3.42 12.99
C LYS A 5 16.24 4.32 12.18
N VAL A 6 15.68 3.78 11.11
CA VAL A 6 14.64 4.44 10.31
C VAL A 6 13.28 4.16 10.93
N ASP A 7 12.39 5.15 10.94
CA ASP A 7 10.98 4.94 11.26
C ASP A 7 10.29 4.26 10.06
N TRP A 8 9.80 3.04 10.26
CA TRP A 8 9.24 2.23 9.17
C TRP A 8 8.01 1.46 9.62
N GLN A 9 7.13 1.23 8.65
CA GLN A 9 5.95 0.39 8.79
C GLN A 9 5.86 -0.57 7.60
N LEU A 10 5.38 -1.79 7.86
CA LEU A 10 5.01 -2.75 6.82
C LEU A 10 3.53 -3.07 6.95
N LEU A 11 2.78 -2.83 5.89
CA LEU A 11 1.36 -3.13 5.82
C LEU A 11 1.15 -4.32 4.88
N SER A 12 0.53 -5.38 5.40
CA SER A 12 0.19 -6.57 4.63
C SER A 12 -1.32 -6.62 4.41
N TYR A 13 -1.74 -6.71 3.14
CA TYR A 13 -3.14 -6.79 2.74
C TYR A 13 -3.49 -8.22 2.32
N GLY A 14 -4.16 -8.96 3.21
CA GLY A 14 -4.57 -10.33 2.92
C GLY A 14 -5.51 -10.43 1.71
N GLY A 15 -5.23 -11.37 0.82
CA GLY A 15 -6.01 -11.61 -0.41
C GLY A 15 -5.66 -10.72 -1.60
N ALA A 16 -4.90 -9.64 -1.39
CA ALA A 16 -4.37 -8.84 -2.49
C ALA A 16 -3.20 -9.58 -3.16
N VAL A 17 -3.13 -9.48 -4.49
CA VAL A 17 -2.03 -10.02 -5.30
C VAL A 17 -1.23 -8.88 -5.89
N HIS A 18 -0.26 -9.16 -6.77
CA HIS A 18 0.55 -8.11 -7.39
C HIS A 18 -0.35 -7.13 -8.19
N SER A 19 0.15 -5.92 -8.45
CA SER A 19 -0.59 -4.89 -9.22
C SER A 19 -1.98 -4.53 -8.68
N PHE A 20 -2.25 -4.70 -7.37
CA PHE A 20 -3.58 -4.46 -6.81
C PHE A 20 -4.07 -3.00 -6.96
N THR A 21 -3.17 -2.05 -7.22
CA THR A 21 -3.44 -0.62 -7.48
C THR A 21 -3.67 -0.26 -8.94
N ASP A 22 -3.32 -1.15 -9.88
CA ASP A 22 -3.50 -0.88 -11.31
C ASP A 22 -4.90 -1.29 -11.74
N THR A 23 -5.73 -0.32 -12.14
CA THR A 23 -7.12 -0.54 -12.56
C THR A 23 -7.24 -1.42 -13.81
N ASN A 24 -6.17 -1.60 -14.57
CA ASN A 24 -6.13 -2.46 -15.76
C ASN A 24 -5.63 -3.88 -15.46
N ALA A 25 -5.16 -4.17 -14.24
CA ALA A 25 -4.65 -5.48 -13.88
C ALA A 25 -5.78 -6.50 -13.76
N ASN A 26 -5.75 -7.54 -14.60
CA ASN A 26 -6.79 -8.57 -14.66
C ASN A 26 -6.23 -9.97 -14.97
N VAL A 27 -5.24 -10.40 -14.19
CA VAL A 27 -4.72 -11.76 -14.17
C VAL A 27 -5.11 -12.41 -12.83
N PRO A 28 -6.24 -13.14 -12.78
CA PRO A 28 -6.77 -13.70 -11.54
C PRO A 28 -5.72 -14.49 -10.74
N GLY A 29 -5.64 -14.20 -9.44
CA GLY A 29 -4.73 -14.87 -8.52
C GLY A 29 -3.24 -14.53 -8.67
N LYS A 30 -2.85 -13.59 -9.56
CA LYS A 30 -1.46 -13.18 -9.74
C LYS A 30 -1.27 -11.66 -9.77
N MET A 31 -1.96 -10.98 -10.68
CA MET A 31 -1.88 -9.53 -10.89
C MET A 31 -3.28 -8.98 -11.13
N GLN A 32 -3.93 -8.47 -10.10
CA GLN A 32 -5.37 -8.16 -10.18
C GLN A 32 -5.71 -6.95 -9.35
N TYR A 33 -6.45 -6.03 -9.98
CA TYR A 33 -6.98 -4.85 -9.31
C TYR A 33 -7.87 -5.23 -8.13
N ASP A 34 -7.61 -4.61 -6.98
CA ASP A 34 -8.49 -4.64 -5.82
C ASP A 34 -8.70 -3.19 -5.36
N ARG A 35 -9.87 -2.64 -5.70
CA ARG A 35 -10.27 -1.27 -5.33
C ARG A 35 -10.18 -1.03 -3.83
N ARG A 36 -10.69 -1.96 -3.01
CA ARG A 36 -10.75 -1.79 -1.56
C ARG A 36 -9.34 -1.76 -0.97
N THR A 37 -8.46 -2.63 -1.45
CA THR A 37 -7.07 -2.66 -1.00
C THR A 37 -6.30 -1.43 -1.49
N SER A 38 -6.52 -0.99 -2.73
CA SER A 38 -5.94 0.24 -3.29
C SER A 38 -6.26 1.46 -2.43
N GLU A 39 -7.54 1.69 -2.13
CA GLU A 39 -7.99 2.81 -1.29
C GLU A 39 -7.34 2.79 0.09
N ARG A 40 -7.14 1.60 0.68
CA ARG A 40 -6.47 1.45 1.97
C ARG A 40 -4.98 1.76 1.89
N ALA A 41 -4.30 1.27 0.86
CA ALA A 41 -2.88 1.53 0.63
C ALA A 41 -2.59 3.02 0.42
N PHE A 42 -3.37 3.68 -0.44
CA PHE A 42 -3.23 5.12 -0.66
C PHE A 42 -3.56 5.93 0.59
N ARG A 43 -4.59 5.56 1.37
CA ARG A 43 -4.86 6.23 2.64
C ARG A 43 -3.69 6.10 3.62
N SER A 44 -3.08 4.93 3.75
CA SER A 44 -1.91 4.74 4.60
C SER A 44 -0.72 5.59 4.16
N MET A 45 -0.46 5.68 2.85
CA MET A 45 0.54 6.59 2.29
C MET A 45 0.23 8.05 2.62
N HIS A 46 -1.01 8.50 2.38
CA HIS A 46 -1.41 9.87 2.67
C HIS A 46 -1.30 10.21 4.14
N ASN A 47 -1.69 9.31 5.05
CA ASN A 47 -1.55 9.53 6.49
C ASN A 47 -0.08 9.77 6.88
N LEU A 48 0.86 8.96 6.38
CA LEU A 48 2.28 9.15 6.64
C LEU A 48 2.77 10.49 6.08
N LEU A 49 2.42 10.82 4.83
CA LEU A 49 2.86 12.08 4.21
C LEU A 49 2.26 13.29 4.93
N THR A 50 1.02 13.19 5.39
CA THR A 50 0.37 14.21 6.21
C THR A 50 1.12 14.39 7.52
N GLU A 51 1.45 13.30 8.24
CA GLU A 51 2.22 13.36 9.49
C GLU A 51 3.58 14.04 9.31
N VAL A 52 4.38 13.61 8.32
CA VAL A 52 5.76 14.09 8.17
C VAL A 52 5.89 15.47 7.52
N PHE A 53 4.83 15.97 6.87
CA PHE A 53 4.82 17.29 6.22
C PHE A 53 3.94 18.35 6.90
N GLN A 54 3.22 17.99 7.97
CA GLN A 54 2.56 18.98 8.82
C GLN A 54 3.62 19.79 9.58
N ARG A 55 3.66 21.11 9.33
CA ARG A 55 4.43 22.09 10.10
C ARG A 55 3.52 22.80 11.09
#